data_AF-A0A495J1N0-F1
#
_entry.id   AF-A0A495J1N0-F1
#
_cell.length_a   1.000
_cell.length_b   1.000
_cell.length_c   1.000
_cell.angle_alpha   90.00
_cell.angle_beta   90.00
_cell.angle_gamma   90.00
#
_symmetry.space_group_name_H-M   'P 1'
#
loop_
_entity.id
_entity.type
_entity.pdbx_description
1 polymer ?
#
loop_
_entity_poly.entity_id
_entity_poly.type
_entity_poly.pdbx_seq_one_letter_code
_entity_poly.pdbx_strand_id
1 'polypeptide(L)'
;MDHTLKYSFKVWVTSAILASILSWLIVFVQVNSIHDFILGLELLLGMPVMIVLTGMFTFPSAIILYFSVRYLTRYYIGFVCTKMILTLLGLLLTSVYVYMLNDFSFHSNIFTLDYLLVVAPYYFAIIISIWIYKLKNFSVDYRISNLKTN
;
A
#
# COMPACT_ATOMS: atom_id res chain seq x y z
N MET A 1 9.15 -15.12 14.33
CA MET A 1 8.67 -13.72 14.35
C MET A 1 9.04 -12.98 13.07
N ASP A 2 10.17 -13.34 12.45
CA ASP A 2 10.76 -12.66 11.28
C ASP A 2 9.94 -12.73 9.99
N HIS A 3 9.16 -13.80 9.77
CA HIS A 3 8.39 -13.94 8.52
C HIS A 3 7.24 -12.93 8.41
N THR A 4 6.56 -12.60 9.51
CA THR A 4 5.49 -11.61 9.54
C THR A 4 6.02 -10.21 9.29
N LEU A 5 7.14 -9.87 9.94
CA LEU A 5 7.80 -8.58 9.74
C LEU A 5 8.32 -8.42 8.31
N LYS A 6 8.96 -9.46 7.76
CA LYS A 6 9.40 -9.48 6.36
C LYS A 6 8.23 -9.35 5.38
N TYR A 7 7.09 -9.98 5.65
CA TYR A 7 5.90 -9.85 4.81
C TYR A 7 5.34 -8.42 4.84
N SER A 8 5.11 -7.88 6.04
CA SER A 8 4.55 -6.53 6.20
C SER A 8 5.46 -5.46 5.61
N PHE A 9 6.77 -5.58 5.80
CA PHE A 9 7.75 -4.67 5.22
C PHE A 9 7.76 -4.74 3.68
N LYS A 10 7.70 -5.94 3.10
CA LYS A 10 7.61 -6.11 1.64
C LYS A 10 6.34 -5.47 1.07
N VAL A 11 5.18 -5.75 1.68
CA VAL A 11 3.89 -5.17 1.26
C VAL A 11 3.92 -3.65 1.35
N TRP A 12 4.49 -3.09 2.42
CA TRP A 12 4.62 -1.64 2.61
C TRP A 12 5.54 -1.01 1.56
N VAL A 13 6.77 -1.51 1.39
CA VAL A 13 7.72 -0.97 0.42
C VAL A 13 7.16 -1.04 -1.00
N THR A 14 6.58 -2.17 -1.41
CA THR A 14 6.01 -2.26 -2.76
C THR A 14 4.80 -1.39 -2.96
N SER A 15 3.91 -1.28 -1.97
CA SER A 15 2.75 -0.41 -2.11
C SER A 15 3.15 1.06 -2.19
N ALA A 16 4.13 1.51 -1.42
CA ALA A 16 4.65 2.88 -1.48
C ALA A 16 5.29 3.20 -2.86
N ILE A 17 6.13 2.30 -3.37
CA ILE A 17 6.77 2.46 -4.69
C ILE A 17 5.72 2.40 -5.80
N LEU A 18 4.87 1.38 -5.78
CA LEU A 18 3.88 1.14 -6.84
C LEU A 18 2.83 2.25 -6.88
N ALA A 19 2.38 2.77 -5.73
CA ALA A 19 1.46 3.90 -5.67
C ALA A 19 2.08 5.17 -6.26
N SER A 20 3.36 5.43 -5.98
CA SER A 20 4.09 6.58 -6.54
C SER A 20 4.23 6.48 -8.06
N ILE A 21 4.54 5.28 -8.58
CA ILE A 21 4.64 5.02 -10.03
C ILE A 21 3.28 5.15 -10.71
N LEU A 22 2.22 4.58 -10.13
CA LEU A 22 0.85 4.67 -10.66
C LEU A 22 0.35 6.12 -10.67
N SER A 23 0.61 6.87 -9.61
CA SER A 23 0.24 8.29 -9.52
C SER A 23 0.96 9.11 -10.60
N TRP A 24 2.27 8.87 -10.79
CA TRP A 24 3.04 9.50 -11.85
C TRP A 24 2.50 9.15 -13.24
N LEU A 25 2.16 7.88 -13.50
CA LEU A 25 1.58 7.45 -14.77
C LEU A 25 0.24 8.16 -15.06
N ILE A 26 -0.63 8.31 -14.06
CA ILE A 26 -1.90 9.03 -14.23
C ILE A 26 -1.65 10.48 -14.62
N VAL A 27 -0.72 11.16 -13.93
CA VAL A 27 -0.37 12.55 -14.25
C VAL A 27 0.25 12.64 -15.66
N PHE A 28 1.14 11.72 -16.01
CA PHE A 28 1.79 11.69 -17.33
C PHE A 28 0.79 11.43 -18.46
N VAL A 29 -0.23 10.61 -18.26
CA VAL A 29 -1.29 10.37 -19.26
C VAL A 29 -2.19 11.60 -19.47
N GLN A 30 -2.29 12.49 -18.48
CA GLN A 30 -3.06 13.73 -18.59
C GLN A 30 -2.32 14.88 -19.30
N VAL A 31 -1.01 14.71 -19.57
CA VAL A 31 -0.15 15.69 -20.24
C VAL A 31 -0.50 15.76 -21.74
N ASN A 32 -1.19 16.83 -22.15
CA ASN A 32 -1.55 17.08 -23.55
C ASN A 32 -0.73 18.20 -24.21
N SER A 33 0.15 18.90 -23.48
CA SER A 33 0.93 20.03 -24.00
C SER A 33 2.44 19.96 -23.71
N ILE A 34 3.25 20.73 -24.44
CA ILE A 34 4.72 20.80 -24.28
C ILE A 34 5.11 21.39 -22.91
N HIS A 35 4.29 22.27 -22.33
CA HIS A 35 4.49 22.78 -20.96
C HIS A 35 4.25 21.70 -19.90
N ASP A 36 3.28 20.82 -20.13
CA ASP A 36 2.96 19.70 -19.26
C ASP A 36 4.04 18.60 -19.33
N PHE A 37 4.80 18.51 -20.43
CA PHE A 37 5.95 17.59 -20.55
C PHE A 37 7.11 17.97 -19.63
N ILE A 38 7.39 19.27 -19.49
CA ILE A 38 8.40 19.78 -18.54
C ILE A 38 7.95 19.51 -17.10
N LEU A 39 6.66 19.72 -16.81
CA LEU A 39 6.06 19.42 -15.52
C LEU A 39 6.12 17.91 -15.19
N GLY A 40 5.91 17.04 -16.19
CA GLY A 40 6.07 15.59 -16.07
C GLY A 40 7.52 15.16 -15.80
N LEU A 41 8.50 15.87 -16.36
CA LEU A 41 9.93 15.65 -16.13
C LEU A 41 10.37 16.13 -14.74
N GLU A 42 9.88 17.27 -14.27
CA GLU A 42 10.09 17.73 -12.89
C GLU A 42 9.49 16.76 -11.86
N LEU A 43 8.29 16.23 -12.14
CA LEU A 43 7.67 15.17 -11.34
C LEU A 43 8.47 13.86 -11.36
N LEU A 44 9.06 13.49 -12.50
CA LEU A 44 9.95 12.32 -12.61
C LEU A 44 11.19 12.50 -11.71
N LEU A 45 11.84 13.66 -11.77
CA LEU A 45 13.00 13.99 -10.95
C LEU A 45 12.64 14.12 -9.46
N GLY A 46 11.40 14.48 -9.15
CA GLY A 46 10.83 14.49 -7.80
C GLY A 46 10.34 13.14 -7.28
N MET A 47 10.26 12.09 -8.11
CA MET A 47 9.78 10.77 -7.69
C MET A 47 10.51 10.18 -6.47
N PRO A 48 11.85 10.28 -6.33
CA PRO A 48 12.54 9.77 -5.15
C PRO A 48 12.06 10.44 -3.87
N VAL A 49 11.81 11.76 -3.92
CA VAL A 49 11.31 12.53 -2.78
C VAL A 49 9.87 12.14 -2.45
N MET A 50 9.01 12.00 -3.47
CA MET A 50 7.64 11.50 -3.32
C MET A 50 7.59 10.10 -2.70
N ILE A 51 8.47 9.18 -3.12
CA ILE A 51 8.55 7.81 -2.57
C ILE A 51 8.95 7.87 -1.09
N VAL A 52 9.94 8.70 -0.73
CA VAL A 52 10.39 8.84 0.66
C VAL A 52 9.30 9.45 1.53
N LEU A 53 8.67 10.54 1.08
CA LEU A 53 7.57 11.17 1.81
C LEU A 53 6.39 10.20 1.98
N THR A 54 5.94 9.57 0.90
CA THR A 54 4.87 8.55 0.94
C THR A 54 5.23 7.41 1.87
N GLY A 55 6.48 6.93 1.83
CA GLY A 55 6.99 5.93 2.77
C GLY A 55 6.88 6.40 4.22
N MET A 56 7.42 7.57 4.54
CA MET A 56 7.42 8.11 5.90
C MET A 56 6.00 8.26 6.47
N PHE A 57 5.07 8.79 5.68
CA PHE A 57 3.70 8.98 6.15
C PHE A 57 2.89 7.69 6.22
N THR A 58 3.20 6.69 5.39
CA THR A 58 2.55 5.36 5.45
C THR A 58 3.23 4.41 6.44
N PHE A 59 4.31 4.80 7.10
CA PHE A 59 4.97 3.96 8.09
C PHE A 59 4.05 3.50 9.25
N PRO A 60 3.17 4.35 9.82
CA PRO A 60 2.21 3.90 10.83
C PRO A 60 1.26 2.81 10.33
N SER A 61 0.86 2.85 9.05
CA SER A 61 0.00 1.83 8.46
C SER A 61 0.73 0.49 8.32
N ALA A 62 2.05 0.51 8.05
CA ALA A 62 2.89 -0.69 8.05
C ALA A 62 2.95 -1.37 9.42
N ILE A 63 3.03 -0.57 10.50
CA ILE A 63 3.01 -1.09 11.88
C ILE A 63 1.65 -1.74 12.19
N ILE A 64 0.54 -1.10 11.84
CA ILE A 64 -0.80 -1.65 12.03
C ILE A 64 -0.98 -2.93 11.21
N LEU A 65 -0.47 -2.98 9.98
CA LEU A 65 -0.50 -4.17 9.13
C LEU A 65 0.34 -5.30 9.73
N TYR A 66 1.50 -5.02 10.34
CA TYR A 66 2.29 -6.00 11.08
C TYR A 66 1.52 -6.62 12.25
N PHE A 67 0.90 -5.80 13.10
CA PHE A 67 0.09 -6.29 14.21
C PHE A 67 -1.11 -7.10 13.72
N SER A 68 -1.76 -6.63 12.65
CA SER A 68 -2.92 -7.29 12.04
C SER A 68 -2.55 -8.67 11.49
N VAL A 69 -1.45 -8.79 10.74
CA VAL A 69 -0.97 -10.09 10.25
C VAL A 69 -0.60 -11.00 11.41
N ARG A 70 0.10 -10.49 12.42
CA ARG A 70 0.50 -11.27 13.60
C ARG A 70 -0.71 -11.79 14.38
N TYR A 71 -1.75 -10.98 14.49
CA TYR A 71 -3.00 -11.38 15.13
C TYR A 71 -3.75 -12.40 14.27
N LEU A 72 -4.01 -12.11 13.00
CA LEU A 72 -4.75 -12.97 12.07
C LEU A 72 -4.12 -14.35 11.89
N THR A 73 -2.79 -14.44 11.81
CA THR A 73 -2.08 -15.73 11.68
C THR A 73 -2.19 -16.64 12.91
N ARG A 74 -2.60 -16.11 14.07
CA ARG A 74 -2.90 -16.91 15.28
C ARG A 74 -4.30 -17.51 15.25
N TYR A 75 -5.21 -16.95 14.45
CA TYR A 75 -6.56 -17.48 14.30
C TYR A 75 -6.62 -18.48 13.13
N TYR A 76 -7.47 -19.50 13.25
CA TYR A 76 -7.73 -20.49 12.21
C TYR A 76 -8.64 -19.94 11.10
N ILE A 77 -8.29 -18.77 10.57
CA ILE A 77 -9.00 -18.12 9.47
C ILE A 77 -8.39 -18.64 8.15
N GLY A 78 -9.25 -18.93 7.16
CA GLY A 78 -8.82 -19.38 5.84
C GLY A 78 -7.90 -18.36 5.16
N PHE A 79 -6.91 -18.83 4.39
CA PHE A 79 -5.90 -17.98 3.74
C PHE A 79 -6.49 -16.82 2.93
N VAL A 80 -7.55 -17.09 2.17
CA VAL A 80 -8.25 -16.09 1.35
C VAL A 80 -8.95 -15.06 2.24
N CYS A 81 -9.60 -15.50 3.33
CA CYS A 81 -10.25 -14.61 4.29
C CYS A 81 -9.22 -13.69 4.97
N THR A 82 -8.06 -14.21 5.36
CA THR A 82 -6.97 -13.41 5.93
C THR A 82 -6.51 -12.33 4.95
N LYS A 83 -6.35 -12.66 3.67
CA LYS A 83 -6.01 -11.67 2.64
C LYS A 83 -7.10 -10.62 2.44
N MET A 84 -8.37 -11.02 2.41
CA MET A 84 -9.49 -10.06 2.30
C MET A 84 -9.53 -9.08 3.48
N ILE A 85 -9.35 -9.56 4.72
CA ILE A 85 -9.30 -8.69 5.91
C ILE A 85 -8.11 -7.73 5.84
N LEU A 86 -6.93 -8.23 5.43
CA LEU A 86 -5.75 -7.38 5.25
C LEU A 86 -5.95 -6.34 4.15
N THR A 87 -6.63 -6.70 3.06
CA THR A 87 -6.98 -5.75 1.99
C THR A 87 -7.92 -4.67 2.51
N LEU A 88 -9.00 -5.03 3.22
CA LEU A 88 -9.92 -4.06 3.82
C LEU A 88 -9.22 -3.10 4.79
N LEU A 89 -8.36 -3.64 5.67
CA LEU A 89 -7.55 -2.84 6.58
C LEU A 89 -6.60 -1.90 5.82
N GLY A 90 -5.92 -2.40 4.78
CA GLY A 90 -5.04 -1.60 3.93
C GLY A 90 -5.79 -0.45 3.26
N LEU A 91 -6.97 -0.71 2.70
CA LEU A 91 -7.81 0.31 2.06
C LEU A 91 -8.26 1.38 3.06
N LEU A 92 -8.69 0.98 4.26
CA LEU A 92 -9.12 1.90 5.31
C LEU A 92 -7.97 2.77 5.82
N LEU A 93 -6.78 2.21 6.01
CA LEU A 93 -5.59 2.99 6.39
C LEU A 93 -5.18 3.97 5.30
N THR A 94 -5.31 3.55 4.04
CA THR A 94 -4.99 4.39 2.88
C THR A 94 -5.99 5.54 2.74
N SER A 95 -7.28 5.31 3.00
CA SER A 95 -8.29 6.37 2.93
C SER A 95 -8.06 7.44 3.99
N VAL A 96 -7.71 7.05 5.23
CA VAL A 96 -7.36 7.98 6.30
C VAL A 96 -6.12 8.80 5.93
N TYR A 97 -5.10 8.16 5.35
CA TYR A 97 -3.90 8.84 4.89
C TYR A 97 -4.19 9.88 3.80
N VAL A 98 -4.93 9.48 2.76
CA VAL A 98 -5.25 10.41 1.66
C VAL A 98 -6.16 11.53 2.14
N TYR A 99 -7.10 11.25 3.05
CA TYR A 99 -7.93 12.28 3.67
C TYR A 99 -7.08 13.30 4.45
N MET A 100 -6.14 12.84 5.27
CA MET A 100 -5.21 13.72 5.99
C MET A 100 -4.38 14.58 5.03
N LEU A 101 -3.81 14.00 3.98
CA LEU A 101 -3.07 14.76 2.97
C LEU A 101 -3.96 15.81 2.29
N ASN A 102 -5.19 15.44 1.95
CA ASN A 102 -6.08 16.31 1.22
C ASN A 102 -6.52 17.52 2.07
N ASP A 103 -6.83 17.31 3.35
CA ASP A 103 -7.13 18.40 4.29
C ASP A 103 -5.94 19.36 4.49
N PHE A 104 -4.70 18.86 4.45
CA PHE A 104 -3.51 19.72 4.43
C PHE A 104 -3.39 20.53 3.13
N SER A 105 -3.84 20.00 1.98
CA SER A 105 -3.82 20.71 0.69
C SER A 105 -5.03 21.60 0.42
N PHE A 106 -6.15 21.44 1.14
CA PHE A 106 -7.38 22.22 0.94
C PHE A 106 -7.26 23.71 1.32
N HIS A 107 -6.17 24.12 1.99
CA HIS A 107 -5.83 25.54 2.15
C HIS A 107 -5.16 26.17 0.92
N SER A 108 -4.76 25.36 -0.06
CA SER A 108 -4.22 25.82 -1.34
C SER A 108 -5.20 25.48 -2.46
N ASN A 109 -5.86 26.50 -3.01
CA ASN A 109 -6.84 26.44 -4.12
C ASN A 109 -6.34 25.85 -5.45
N ILE A 110 -5.27 25.06 -5.46
CA ILE A 110 -4.46 24.81 -6.67
C ILE A 110 -4.80 23.46 -7.34
N PHE A 111 -5.39 22.47 -6.66
CA PHE A 111 -5.73 21.20 -7.31
C PHE A 111 -7.00 20.56 -6.74
N THR A 112 -8.16 20.90 -7.28
CA THR A 112 -9.35 20.02 -7.23
C THR A 112 -9.17 18.88 -8.23
N LEU A 113 -8.12 18.08 -8.03
CA LEU A 113 -7.95 16.82 -8.74
C LEU A 113 -8.98 15.86 -8.13
N ASP A 114 -9.79 15.24 -8.97
CA ASP A 114 -10.90 14.39 -8.54
C ASP A 114 -10.41 13.40 -7.46
N TYR A 115 -11.00 13.41 -6.27
CA TYR A 115 -10.50 12.65 -5.11
C TYR A 115 -10.26 11.17 -5.47
N LEU A 116 -11.11 10.62 -6.33
CA LEU A 116 -11.01 9.26 -6.83
C LEU A 116 -9.75 9.01 -7.68
N LEU A 117 -9.31 10.00 -8.48
CA LEU A 117 -8.07 9.93 -9.27
C LEU A 117 -6.82 9.92 -8.37
N VAL A 118 -6.87 10.62 -7.23
CA VAL A 118 -5.76 10.64 -6.27
C VAL A 118 -5.69 9.35 -5.45
N VAL A 119 -6.83 8.81 -5.04
CA VAL A 119 -6.89 7.64 -4.15
C VAL A 119 -6.70 6.31 -4.89
N ALA A 120 -7.21 6.20 -6.12
CA ALA A 120 -7.21 4.94 -6.89
C ALA A 120 -5.82 4.28 -7.04
N PRO A 121 -4.73 5.02 -7.32
CA PRO A 121 -3.37 4.47 -7.35
C PRO A 121 -2.97 3.73 -6.08
N TYR A 122 -3.27 4.32 -4.92
CA TYR A 122 -2.87 3.77 -3.63
C TYR A 122 -3.67 2.51 -3.29
N TYR A 123 -4.98 2.51 -3.58
CA TYR A 123 -5.81 1.33 -3.41
C TYR A 123 -5.35 0.17 -4.30
N PHE A 124 -5.08 0.45 -5.57
CA PHE A 124 -4.62 -0.57 -6.50
C PHE A 124 -3.27 -1.15 -6.07
N ALA A 125 -2.34 -0.28 -5.65
CA ALA A 125 -1.03 -0.69 -5.18
C ALA A 125 -1.09 -1.58 -3.93
N ILE A 126 -1.99 -1.29 -2.98
CA ILE A 126 -2.12 -2.07 -1.75
C ILE A 126 -2.77 -3.43 -1.99
N ILE A 127 -3.80 -3.48 -2.85
CA ILE A 127 -4.44 -4.74 -3.27
C ILE A 127 -3.39 -5.62 -3.94
N ILE A 128 -2.69 -5.11 -4.94
CA ILE A 128 -1.65 -5.88 -5.65
C ILE A 128 -0.58 -6.39 -4.68
N SER A 129 -0.06 -5.53 -3.81
CA SER A 129 1.01 -5.89 -2.88
C SER A 129 0.61 -7.02 -1.93
N ILE A 130 -0.60 -6.96 -1.35
CA ILE A 130 -1.11 -7.99 -0.43
C ILE A 130 -1.33 -9.32 -1.16
N TRP A 131 -1.82 -9.26 -2.39
CA TRP A 131 -2.19 -10.44 -3.16
C TRP A 131 -0.99 -11.14 -3.81
N ILE A 132 0.01 -10.39 -4.30
CA ILE A 132 1.25 -10.94 -4.87
C ILE A 132 2.08 -11.67 -3.81
N TYR A 133 2.23 -11.10 -2.62
CA TYR A 133 3.10 -11.71 -1.62
C TYR A 133 2.46 -12.94 -0.96
N LYS A 134 3.25 -14.02 -0.85
CA LYS A 134 2.86 -15.24 -0.14
C LYS A 134 2.85 -14.96 1.37
N LEU A 135 1.68 -15.09 1.97
CA LEU A 135 1.52 -15.09 3.42
C LEU A 135 1.80 -16.51 3.93
N LYS A 136 2.81 -16.70 4.78
CA LYS A 136 3.08 -18.01 5.38
C LYS A 136 2.06 -18.25 6.50
N ASN A 137 1.20 -19.25 6.32
CA ASN A 137 0.12 -19.54 7.27
C ASN A 137 0.63 -20.54 8.33
N PHE A 138 0.90 -20.05 9.54
CA PHE A 138 1.45 -20.88 10.63
C PHE A 138 0.51 -22.02 11.06
N SER A 139 -0.81 -21.86 10.87
CA SER A 139 -1.82 -22.84 11.25
C SER A 139 -1.82 -24.11 10.38
N VAL A 140 -1.43 -24.01 9.10
CA VAL A 140 -1.37 -25.16 8.18
C VAL A 140 -0.05 -25.93 8.36
N ASP A 141 1.06 -25.22 8.52
CA ASP A 141 2.38 -25.84 8.72
C ASP A 141 2.44 -26.63 10.05
N TYR A 142 1.79 -26.16 11.11
CA TYR A 142 1.71 -26.87 12.41
C TYR A 142 0.95 -28.20 12.31
N ARG A 143 -0.05 -28.29 11.42
CA ARG A 143 -0.79 -29.54 11.19
C ARG A 143 0.04 -30.55 10.40
N ILE A 144 0.82 -30.09 9.42
CA ILE A 144 1.71 -30.95 8.62
C ILE A 144 2.85 -31.51 9.48
N SER A 145 3.39 -30.72 10.43
CA SER A 145 4.40 -31.22 11.36
C SER A 145 3.84 -32.25 12.36
N ASN A 146 2.61 -32.05 12.85
CA ASN A 146 1.96 -33.01 13.76
C ASN A 146 1.43 -34.27 13.05
N LEU A 147 1.17 -34.20 11.73
CA LEU A 147 0.80 -35.38 10.94
C LEU A 147 2.00 -36.21 10.47
N LYS A 148 3.23 -35.68 10.55
CA LYS A 148 4.47 -36.40 10.21
C LYS A 148 5.12 -37.09 11.41
N THR A 149 4.62 -36.86 12.61
CA THR A 149 5.17 -37.35 13.88
C THR A 149 4.35 -38.48 14.52
N ASN A 150 3.26 -38.89 13.85
CA ASN A 150 2.50 -40.11 14.11
C ASN A 150 2.57 -41.02 12.89
#